data_AF-A0A3N7H3X0-F1
#
_entry.id   AF-A0A3N7H3X0-F1
#
_cell.length_a   1.000
_cell.length_b   1.000
_cell.length_c   1.000
_cell.angle_alpha   90.00
_cell.angle_beta   90.00
_cell.angle_gamma   90.00
#
_symmetry.space_group_name_H-M   'P 1'
#
loop_
_entity.id
_entity.type
_entity.pdbx_description
1 polymer ?
#
loop_
_entity_poly.entity_id
_entity_poly.type
_entity_poly.pdbx_seq_one_letter_code
_entity_poly.pdbx_strand_id
1 'polypeptide(L)'
;AEIKADIAKALENGPRVAMVNSDKGITNFHVPSDIIVDASMAALVRAGGKMWNKDGKEEDTIAIIPDRSYAGIYQAAIDNCKKHGALDPRTMGTVPNVGLMAQKAEEYGSHDKTFQADAQGSIQVQDADGNVLMEQAVDSGDIFRMSQTKDAAIKDWVKLAVNRARLSETPAVFWLDENRAHDREIKKKVEAYLKDHDTDGLEIHIMNPSDAMEFTLERIRKGEDTISVTGNVLRDYLTDLFPILELGTSAKMLSIVPLMNGGGLFETGAGGSAPKHIEQFIEEGYLRWDSLGEFLALGASLEHLSQTQDNAKAQVLADALDKATEKFLEEDKSPARKIGGIDNRGSHFYLAMYWAEALANQTEDSELADRFKPVAEALKSQEEKINAELIGAQGKPQDIGGYYQPDAEKTAHAMRPSETLNKVIDSI
;
A
#
# COMPACT_ATOMS: atom_id res chain seq x y z
N ALA A 1 -6.19 35.01 24.05
CA ALA A 1 -7.50 35.22 23.40
C ALA A 1 -7.31 35.95 22.07
N GLU A 2 -6.59 37.08 22.06
CA GLU A 2 -6.23 37.87 20.88
C GLU A 2 -5.64 37.03 19.73
N ILE A 3 -4.54 36.28 19.94
CA ILE A 3 -3.96 35.40 18.90
C ILE A 3 -4.98 34.44 18.26
N LYS A 4 -5.87 33.85 19.07
CA LYS A 4 -6.91 32.94 18.54
C LYS A 4 -7.92 33.68 17.67
N ALA A 5 -8.29 34.90 18.07
CA ALA A 5 -9.19 35.74 17.28
C ALA A 5 -8.53 36.17 15.97
N ASP A 6 -7.24 36.50 15.99
CA ASP A 6 -6.49 36.88 14.78
C ASP A 6 -6.36 35.72 13.80
N ILE A 7 -6.07 34.50 14.28
CA ILE A 7 -6.05 33.28 13.45
C ILE A 7 -7.44 33.01 12.85
N ALA A 8 -8.50 33.08 13.65
CA ALA A 8 -9.86 32.88 13.17
C ALA A 8 -10.22 33.90 12.07
N LYS A 9 -9.85 35.16 12.28
CA LYS A 9 -10.05 36.24 11.31
C LYS A 9 -9.19 36.04 10.05
N ALA A 10 -7.97 35.52 10.17
CA ALA A 10 -7.14 35.19 9.01
C ALA A 10 -7.75 34.06 8.17
N LEU A 11 -8.28 33.01 8.81
CA LEU A 11 -8.98 31.93 8.12
C LEU A 11 -10.30 32.40 7.48
N GLU A 12 -11.05 33.29 8.14
CA GLU A 12 -12.28 33.87 7.59
C GLU A 12 -12.01 34.76 6.37
N ASN A 13 -10.92 35.53 6.38
CA ASN A 13 -10.52 36.39 5.26
C ASN A 13 -9.70 35.65 4.18
N GLY A 14 -9.29 34.41 4.44
CA GLY A 14 -8.52 33.58 3.51
C GLY A 14 -9.41 32.70 2.62
N PRO A 15 -8.80 31.91 1.71
CA PRO A 15 -9.53 30.87 0.99
C PRO A 15 -10.04 29.80 1.96
N ARG A 16 -11.11 29.10 1.56
CA ARG A 16 -11.57 27.90 2.26
C ARG A 16 -10.45 26.87 2.30
N VAL A 17 -10.30 26.20 3.43
CA VAL A 17 -9.26 25.19 3.67
C VAL A 17 -9.92 23.83 3.81
N ALA A 18 -9.28 22.81 3.24
CA ALA A 18 -9.71 21.42 3.43
C ALA A 18 -9.65 21.02 4.91
N MET A 19 -10.65 20.26 5.36
CA MET A 19 -10.79 19.82 6.73
C MET A 19 -10.32 18.38 6.91
N VAL A 20 -9.56 18.13 7.97
CA VAL A 20 -9.23 16.78 8.46
C VAL A 20 -10.40 16.27 9.31
N ASN A 21 -10.98 17.14 10.13
CA ASN A 21 -12.18 16.88 10.91
C ASN A 21 -12.97 18.18 11.09
N SER A 22 -14.08 18.33 10.34
CA SER A 22 -14.92 19.53 10.38
C SER A 22 -15.59 19.73 11.75
N ASP A 23 -16.05 18.66 12.40
CA ASP A 23 -16.76 18.72 13.69
C ASP A 23 -15.86 19.23 14.82
N LYS A 24 -14.56 18.90 14.75
CA LYS A 24 -13.55 19.36 15.70
C LYS A 24 -12.81 20.62 15.24
N GLY A 25 -13.14 21.16 14.06
CA GLY A 25 -12.48 22.33 13.48
C GLY A 25 -11.01 22.10 13.07
N ILE A 26 -10.61 20.85 12.84
CA ILE A 26 -9.22 20.50 12.46
C ILE A 26 -9.07 20.65 10.94
N THR A 27 -8.20 21.58 10.54
CA THR A 27 -7.89 21.91 9.12
C THR A 27 -6.61 21.21 8.65
N ASN A 28 -6.39 21.21 7.33
CA ASN A 28 -5.14 20.76 6.67
C ASN A 28 -3.85 21.41 7.22
N PHE A 29 -3.94 22.53 7.94
CA PHE A 29 -2.77 23.23 8.49
C PHE A 29 -2.51 22.94 9.97
N HIS A 30 -3.32 22.10 10.62
CA HIS A 30 -3.18 21.83 12.06
C HIS A 30 -1.99 20.94 12.39
N VAL A 31 -1.83 19.81 11.69
CA VAL A 31 -0.76 18.85 11.93
C VAL A 31 -0.13 18.44 10.59
N PRO A 32 1.21 18.55 10.43
CA PRO A 32 1.88 18.24 9.16
C PRO A 32 1.65 16.83 8.62
N SER A 33 1.39 15.86 9.50
CA SER A 33 1.19 14.45 9.15
C SER A 33 -0.26 14.04 8.93
N ASP A 34 -1.23 14.96 9.05
CA ASP A 34 -2.65 14.61 8.90
C ASP A 34 -3.03 14.34 7.44
N ILE A 35 -2.40 15.04 6.49
CA ILE A 35 -2.66 14.91 5.05
C ILE A 35 -1.35 14.52 4.35
N ILE A 36 -1.25 13.24 3.98
CA ILE A 36 -0.08 12.63 3.35
C ILE A 36 -0.40 12.43 1.86
N VAL A 37 0.50 12.87 0.98
CA VAL A 37 0.22 13.10 -0.45
C VAL A 37 -0.21 11.85 -1.22
N ASP A 38 0.42 10.71 -0.97
CA ASP A 38 0.13 9.41 -1.57
C ASP A 38 -1.34 8.99 -1.38
N ALA A 39 -1.79 8.93 -0.12
CA ALA A 39 -3.14 8.56 0.25
C ALA A 39 -4.17 9.67 -0.06
N SER A 40 -3.84 10.92 0.23
CA SER A 40 -4.80 12.03 0.10
C SER A 40 -5.10 12.37 -1.36
N MET A 41 -4.11 12.31 -2.25
CA MET A 41 -4.33 12.53 -3.68
C MET A 41 -5.10 11.39 -4.32
N ALA A 42 -4.82 10.14 -3.95
CA ALA A 42 -5.59 9.00 -4.42
C ALA A 42 -7.07 9.10 -4.01
N ALA A 43 -7.33 9.44 -2.74
CA ALA A 43 -8.68 9.68 -2.23
C ALA A 43 -9.37 10.84 -2.96
N LEU A 44 -8.64 11.93 -3.24
CA LEU A 44 -9.14 13.09 -3.98
C LEU A 44 -9.54 12.72 -5.41
N VAL A 45 -8.69 11.99 -6.15
CA VAL A 45 -8.99 11.55 -7.53
C VAL A 45 -10.23 10.67 -7.54
N ARG A 46 -10.32 9.71 -6.61
CA ARG A 46 -11.48 8.83 -6.47
C ARG A 46 -12.76 9.59 -6.13
N ALA A 47 -12.68 10.61 -5.27
CA ALA A 47 -13.81 11.46 -4.87
C ALA A 47 -14.21 12.50 -5.95
N GLY A 48 -13.70 12.37 -7.18
CA GLY A 48 -14.03 13.29 -8.27
C GLY A 48 -13.38 14.66 -8.14
N GLY A 49 -12.22 14.74 -7.49
CA GLY A 49 -11.45 15.98 -7.33
C GLY A 49 -11.88 16.84 -6.14
N LYS A 50 -12.58 16.26 -5.16
CA LYS A 50 -13.21 16.99 -4.06
C LYS A 50 -12.57 16.69 -2.69
N MET A 51 -12.64 17.67 -1.80
CA MET A 51 -12.29 17.56 -0.38
C MET A 51 -13.40 18.14 0.50
N TRP A 52 -13.29 17.94 1.81
CA TRP A 52 -14.30 18.37 2.79
C TRP A 52 -14.08 19.81 3.24
N ASN A 53 -15.13 20.62 3.20
CA ASN A 53 -15.16 21.99 3.71
C ASN A 53 -15.51 22.05 5.22
N LYS A 54 -15.53 23.25 5.80
CA LYS A 54 -15.85 23.49 7.22
C LYS A 54 -17.25 23.02 7.65
N ASP A 55 -18.19 22.90 6.71
CA ASP A 55 -19.57 22.49 6.94
C ASP A 55 -19.76 20.97 6.73
N GLY A 56 -18.66 20.21 6.53
CA GLY A 56 -18.71 18.77 6.27
C GLY A 56 -19.28 18.42 4.89
N LYS A 57 -19.11 19.29 3.88
CA LYS A 57 -19.57 19.07 2.51
C LYS A 57 -18.39 18.98 1.54
N GLU A 58 -18.58 18.20 0.48
CA GLU A 58 -17.61 18.06 -0.61
C GLU A 58 -17.53 19.34 -1.48
N GLU A 59 -16.32 19.80 -1.78
CA GLU A 59 -16.03 20.93 -2.65
C GLU A 59 -14.79 20.69 -3.50
N ASP A 60 -14.72 21.33 -4.67
CA ASP A 60 -13.51 21.33 -5.49
C ASP A 60 -12.35 21.98 -4.75
N THR A 61 -11.14 21.49 -5.00
CA THR A 61 -9.93 21.94 -4.29
C THR A 61 -8.79 22.30 -5.24
N ILE A 62 -7.89 23.14 -4.75
CA ILE A 62 -6.58 23.36 -5.34
C ILE A 62 -5.59 22.54 -4.51
N ALA A 63 -5.18 21.38 -5.03
CA ALA A 63 -4.21 20.52 -4.37
C ALA A 63 -2.78 21.03 -4.62
N ILE A 64 -2.20 21.69 -3.62
CA ILE A 64 -0.86 22.27 -3.73
C ILE A 64 0.18 21.19 -3.46
N ILE A 65 0.90 20.78 -4.52
CA ILE A 65 2.11 19.97 -4.44
C ILE A 65 3.28 20.86 -4.92
N PRO A 66 4.11 21.39 -4.01
CA PRO A 66 5.08 22.44 -4.37
C PRO A 66 6.14 21.99 -5.38
N ASP A 67 6.67 20.78 -5.22
CA ASP A 67 7.72 20.26 -6.10
C ASP A 67 7.13 19.60 -7.35
N ARG A 68 7.72 19.94 -8.50
CA ARG A 68 7.23 19.51 -9.82
C ARG A 68 7.57 18.06 -10.19
N SER A 69 8.47 17.40 -9.46
CA SER A 69 9.00 16.07 -9.86
C SER A 69 7.88 15.04 -10.02
N TYR A 70 6.83 15.13 -9.19
CA TYR A 70 5.75 14.14 -9.14
C TYR A 70 4.35 14.74 -9.25
N ALA A 71 4.18 16.06 -9.09
CA ALA A 71 2.87 16.70 -9.17
C ALA A 71 2.15 16.44 -10.51
N GLY A 72 2.91 16.33 -11.60
CA GLY A 72 2.38 16.13 -12.95
C GLY A 72 1.60 14.83 -13.15
N ILE A 73 1.88 13.76 -12.38
CA ILE A 73 1.15 12.49 -12.52
C ILE A 73 -0.29 12.63 -12.04
N TYR A 74 -0.50 13.36 -10.94
CA TYR A 74 -1.84 13.57 -10.40
C TYR A 74 -2.64 14.53 -11.28
N GLN A 75 -1.98 15.55 -11.84
CA GLN A 75 -2.63 16.44 -12.80
C GLN A 75 -3.12 15.66 -14.04
N ALA A 76 -2.28 14.78 -14.59
CA ALA A 76 -2.66 13.92 -15.72
C ALA A 76 -3.85 13.01 -15.36
N ALA A 77 -3.85 12.39 -14.17
CA ALA A 77 -4.97 11.58 -13.70
C ALA A 77 -6.27 12.38 -13.53
N ILE A 78 -6.18 13.58 -12.94
CA ILE A 78 -7.32 14.49 -12.78
C ILE A 78 -7.89 14.90 -14.13
N ASP A 79 -7.05 15.31 -15.08
CA ASP A 79 -7.48 15.77 -16.40
C ASP A 79 -8.06 14.63 -17.23
N ASN A 80 -7.50 13.42 -17.11
CA ASN A 80 -8.06 12.22 -17.70
C ASN A 80 -9.47 11.93 -17.15
N CYS A 81 -9.66 11.99 -15.82
CA CYS A 81 -10.98 11.82 -15.20
C CYS A 81 -11.98 12.92 -15.59
N LYS A 82 -11.54 14.18 -15.72
CA LYS A 82 -12.41 15.27 -16.23
C LYS A 82 -12.87 15.02 -17.67
N LYS A 83 -11.97 14.48 -18.51
CA LYS A 83 -12.24 14.23 -19.93
C LYS A 83 -13.08 12.98 -20.18
N HIS A 84 -12.85 11.92 -19.40
CA HIS A 84 -13.39 10.58 -19.67
C HIS A 84 -14.34 10.05 -18.58
N GLY A 85 -14.57 10.82 -17.51
CA GLY A 85 -15.32 10.39 -16.34
C GLY A 85 -14.49 9.50 -15.40
N ALA A 86 -15.12 9.02 -14.34
CA ALA A 86 -14.50 8.08 -13.40
C ALA A 86 -14.07 6.78 -14.10
N LEU A 87 -13.08 6.09 -13.53
CA LEU A 87 -12.76 4.72 -13.91
C LEU A 87 -13.89 3.78 -13.46
N ASP A 88 -14.11 2.68 -14.18
CA ASP A 88 -15.10 1.66 -13.83
C ASP A 88 -14.38 0.42 -13.27
N PRO A 89 -14.42 0.18 -11.95
CA PRO A 89 -13.78 -0.97 -11.30
C PRO A 89 -14.19 -2.33 -11.85
N ARG A 90 -15.32 -2.43 -12.58
CA ARG A 90 -15.83 -3.69 -13.13
C ARG A 90 -15.14 -4.12 -14.42
N THR A 91 -14.54 -3.19 -15.15
CA THR A 91 -14.00 -3.42 -16.49
C THR A 91 -12.59 -2.86 -16.68
N MET A 92 -12.08 -2.11 -15.71
CA MET A 92 -10.74 -1.55 -15.81
C MET A 92 -9.66 -2.63 -15.68
N GLY A 93 -8.50 -2.40 -16.30
CA GLY A 93 -7.31 -3.22 -16.08
C GLY A 93 -6.66 -2.91 -14.74
N THR A 94 -5.45 -3.43 -14.54
CA THR A 94 -4.63 -3.22 -13.34
C THR A 94 -3.27 -2.60 -13.65
N VAL A 95 -2.74 -1.84 -12.68
CA VAL A 95 -1.43 -1.21 -12.77
C VAL A 95 -0.54 -1.63 -11.61
N PRO A 96 0.14 -2.79 -11.71
CA PRO A 96 1.15 -3.18 -10.72
C PRO A 96 2.37 -2.25 -10.78
N ASN A 97 3.19 -2.29 -9.72
CA ASN A 97 4.41 -1.50 -9.62
C ASN A 97 5.67 -2.37 -9.36
N VAL A 98 6.77 -2.01 -10.01
CA VAL A 98 8.12 -2.49 -9.71
C VAL A 98 8.97 -1.30 -9.29
N GLY A 99 9.20 -1.16 -7.99
CA GLY A 99 9.82 0.02 -7.38
C GLY A 99 11.29 -0.14 -7.02
N LEU A 100 12.11 0.85 -7.35
CA LEU A 100 13.51 0.95 -6.92
C LEU A 100 13.60 1.50 -5.49
N MET A 101 13.84 0.65 -4.50
CA MET A 101 13.89 1.07 -3.09
C MET A 101 15.09 0.58 -2.28
N ALA A 102 15.81 -0.44 -2.77
CA ALA A 102 16.89 -1.09 -2.03
C ALA A 102 17.99 -0.10 -1.59
N GLN A 103 18.50 -0.32 -0.37
CA GLN A 103 19.58 0.49 0.23
C GLN A 103 19.26 1.99 0.36
N LYS A 104 17.99 2.31 0.69
CA LYS A 104 17.47 3.67 0.82
C LYS A 104 17.75 4.47 -0.46
N ALA A 105 17.27 3.95 -1.59
CA ALA A 105 17.45 4.58 -2.89
C ALA A 105 16.78 5.97 -2.92
N GLU A 106 17.42 6.89 -3.63
CA GLU A 106 16.88 8.21 -3.97
C GLU A 106 16.53 9.06 -2.73
N GLU A 107 15.34 9.67 -2.68
CA GLU A 107 14.91 10.58 -1.62
C GLU A 107 14.85 9.95 -0.24
N TYR A 108 14.56 8.64 -0.13
CA TYR A 108 14.43 7.95 1.17
C TYR A 108 15.77 7.76 1.88
N GLY A 109 16.88 8.02 1.18
CA GLY A 109 18.23 8.05 1.74
C GLY A 109 18.78 9.45 1.95
N SER A 110 17.99 10.51 1.78
CA SER A 110 18.48 11.89 1.70
C SER A 110 18.43 12.68 3.02
N HIS A 111 17.81 12.14 4.07
CA HIS A 111 17.51 12.88 5.30
C HIS A 111 18.75 13.48 5.99
N ASP A 112 19.81 12.69 6.12
CA ASP A 112 21.12 13.09 6.66
C ASP A 112 21.93 13.98 5.71
N LYS A 113 21.40 14.26 4.52
CA LYS A 113 21.98 15.10 3.46
C LYS A 113 21.03 16.22 3.04
N THR A 114 20.09 16.56 3.92
CA THR A 114 19.15 17.67 3.73
C THR A 114 19.45 18.73 4.77
N PHE A 115 19.58 19.98 4.34
CA PHE A 115 19.82 21.09 5.26
C PHE A 115 19.22 22.39 4.72
N GLN A 116 18.84 23.25 5.66
CA GLN A 116 18.40 24.61 5.36
C GLN A 116 19.63 25.52 5.32
N ALA A 117 19.79 26.27 4.24
CA ALA A 117 20.89 27.20 4.07
C ALA A 117 20.73 28.39 5.04
N ASP A 118 21.77 28.67 5.84
CA ASP A 118 21.74 29.77 6.82
C ASP A 118 21.98 31.15 6.19
N ALA A 119 22.56 31.19 4.99
CA ALA A 119 22.94 32.42 4.30
C ALA A 119 23.05 32.21 2.78
N GLN A 120 23.13 33.32 2.05
CA GLN A 120 23.42 33.32 0.63
C GLN A 120 24.84 32.81 0.34
N GLY A 121 24.98 31.93 -0.65
CA GLY A 121 26.25 31.37 -1.07
C GLY A 121 26.12 30.22 -2.05
N SER A 122 27.05 29.26 -1.99
CA SER A 122 27.02 28.03 -2.78
C SER A 122 27.28 26.80 -1.90
N ILE A 123 26.62 25.70 -2.24
CA ILE A 123 26.86 24.38 -1.67
C ILE A 123 27.55 23.54 -2.73
N GLN A 124 28.71 22.98 -2.38
CA GLN A 124 29.52 22.16 -3.27
C GLN A 124 29.62 20.73 -2.75
N VAL A 125 29.58 19.77 -3.67
CA VAL A 125 29.89 18.36 -3.41
C VAL A 125 31.22 18.06 -4.06
N GLN A 126 32.21 17.69 -3.24
CA GLN A 126 33.58 17.42 -3.68
C GLN A 126 33.93 15.95 -3.46
N ASP A 127 34.80 15.40 -4.32
CA ASP A 127 35.43 14.11 -4.07
C ASP A 127 36.58 14.22 -3.05
N ALA A 128 37.24 13.10 -2.75
CA ALA A 128 38.33 13.06 -1.79
C ALA A 128 39.59 13.83 -2.23
N ASP A 129 39.73 14.11 -3.54
CA ASP A 129 40.85 14.86 -4.12
C ASP A 129 40.55 16.37 -4.21
N GLY A 130 39.35 16.79 -3.79
CA GLY A 130 38.90 18.19 -3.81
C GLY A 130 38.31 18.63 -5.15
N ASN A 131 38.03 17.71 -6.08
CA ASN A 131 37.36 18.06 -7.33
C ASN A 131 35.88 18.33 -7.05
N VAL A 132 35.37 19.47 -7.51
CA VAL A 132 33.95 19.81 -7.41
C VAL A 132 33.16 18.96 -8.42
N LEU A 133 32.29 18.09 -7.91
CA LEU A 133 31.41 17.23 -8.69
C LEU A 133 30.07 17.92 -9.01
N MET A 134 29.53 18.66 -8.04
CA MET A 134 28.28 19.40 -8.14
C MET A 134 28.36 20.70 -7.34
N GLU A 135 27.70 21.74 -7.81
CA GLU A 135 27.62 23.05 -7.14
C GLU A 135 26.22 23.65 -7.34
N GLN A 136 25.64 24.19 -6.25
CA GLN A 136 24.33 24.82 -6.26
C GLN A 136 24.40 26.16 -5.52
N ALA A 137 23.99 27.25 -6.18
CA ALA A 137 23.76 28.53 -5.51
C ALA A 137 22.52 28.45 -4.62
N VAL A 138 22.58 29.05 -3.43
CA VAL A 138 21.50 29.06 -2.43
C VAL A 138 21.39 30.41 -1.75
N ASP A 139 20.18 30.76 -1.33
CA ASP A 139 19.87 31.89 -0.46
C ASP A 139 19.51 31.42 0.96
N SER A 140 19.47 32.36 1.91
CA SER A 140 19.05 32.08 3.29
C SER A 140 17.63 31.51 3.32
N GLY A 141 17.47 30.35 3.96
CA GLY A 141 16.19 29.65 4.11
C GLY A 141 15.91 28.60 3.05
N ASP A 142 16.70 28.53 1.97
CA ASP A 142 16.58 27.49 0.95
C ASP A 142 16.85 26.10 1.54
N ILE A 143 16.16 25.08 1.03
CA ILE A 143 16.39 23.69 1.41
C ILE A 143 17.24 23.03 0.34
N PHE A 144 18.50 22.74 0.66
CA PHE A 144 19.35 21.90 -0.17
C PHE A 144 19.22 20.43 0.24
N ARG A 145 19.31 19.55 -0.76
CA ARG A 145 19.24 18.09 -0.55
C ARG A 145 20.09 17.34 -1.55
N MET A 146 20.72 16.25 -1.09
CA MET A 146 21.41 15.28 -1.96
C MET A 146 20.89 13.85 -1.75
N SER A 147 20.66 13.14 -2.85
CA SER A 147 20.18 11.75 -2.89
C SER A 147 21.25 10.82 -3.46
N GLN A 148 21.12 9.51 -3.22
CA GLN A 148 22.03 8.50 -3.76
C GLN A 148 21.32 7.20 -4.12
N THR A 149 21.76 6.56 -5.19
CA THR A 149 21.22 5.27 -5.65
C THR A 149 22.38 4.39 -6.10
N LYS A 150 22.44 3.15 -5.59
CA LYS A 150 23.56 2.25 -5.81
C LYS A 150 23.33 1.41 -7.06
N ASP A 151 24.40 1.11 -7.79
CA ASP A 151 24.33 0.37 -9.06
C ASP A 151 23.68 -1.01 -8.92
N ALA A 152 24.02 -1.74 -7.87
CA ALA A 152 23.47 -3.08 -7.62
C ALA A 152 21.94 -3.07 -7.45
N ALA A 153 21.40 -2.03 -6.80
CA ALA A 153 19.95 -1.87 -6.65
C ALA A 153 19.28 -1.61 -8.01
N ILE A 154 19.91 -0.84 -8.90
CA ILE A 154 19.37 -0.54 -10.24
C ILE A 154 19.38 -1.80 -11.11
N LYS A 155 20.45 -2.61 -11.07
CA LYS A 155 20.53 -3.88 -11.79
C LYS A 155 19.42 -4.84 -11.38
N ASP A 156 19.23 -5.02 -10.07
CA ASP A 156 18.21 -5.91 -9.55
C ASP A 156 16.79 -5.42 -9.89
N TRP A 157 16.56 -4.10 -9.82
CA TRP A 157 15.31 -3.47 -10.24
C TRP A 157 14.98 -3.70 -11.72
N VAL A 158 15.95 -3.54 -12.63
CA VAL A 158 15.75 -3.83 -14.06
C VAL A 158 15.45 -5.32 -14.28
N LYS A 159 16.20 -6.21 -13.63
CA LYS A 159 15.95 -7.66 -13.68
C LYS A 159 14.53 -8.00 -13.22
N LEU A 160 14.07 -7.41 -12.11
CA LEU A 160 12.72 -7.62 -11.59
C LEU A 160 11.65 -7.14 -12.58
N ALA A 161 11.84 -5.98 -13.20
CA ALA A 161 10.92 -5.46 -14.21
C ALA A 161 10.77 -6.41 -15.41
N VAL A 162 11.88 -6.91 -15.96
CA VAL A 162 11.88 -7.89 -17.06
C VAL A 162 11.18 -9.18 -16.64
N ASN A 163 11.50 -9.70 -15.45
CA ASN A 163 10.88 -10.91 -14.93
C ASN A 163 9.36 -10.77 -14.79
N ARG A 164 8.88 -9.65 -14.23
CA ARG A 164 7.43 -9.40 -14.08
C ARG A 164 6.74 -9.26 -15.43
N ALA A 165 7.29 -8.46 -16.35
CA ALA A 165 6.75 -8.30 -17.70
C ALA A 165 6.61 -9.63 -18.43
N ARG A 166 7.59 -10.52 -18.29
CA ARG A 166 7.55 -11.85 -18.90
C ARG A 166 6.53 -12.79 -18.24
N LEU A 167 6.52 -12.87 -16.91
CA LEU A 167 5.64 -13.79 -16.18
C LEU A 167 4.16 -13.44 -16.35
N SER A 168 3.82 -12.16 -16.51
CA SER A 168 2.43 -11.71 -16.67
C SER A 168 2.04 -11.35 -18.10
N GLU A 169 2.96 -11.50 -19.08
CA GLU A 169 2.75 -11.10 -20.47
C GLU A 169 2.20 -9.66 -20.61
N THR A 170 2.69 -8.74 -19.77
CA THR A 170 2.18 -7.38 -19.64
C THR A 170 3.23 -6.35 -20.03
N PRO A 171 2.88 -5.28 -20.79
CA PRO A 171 3.80 -4.19 -21.08
C PRO A 171 4.33 -3.52 -19.81
N ALA A 172 5.62 -3.18 -19.81
CA ALA A 172 6.27 -2.49 -18.70
C ALA A 172 6.79 -1.11 -19.12
N VAL A 173 6.50 -0.09 -18.33
CA VAL A 173 6.89 1.28 -18.61
C VAL A 173 7.81 1.78 -17.50
N PHE A 174 9.03 2.18 -17.86
CA PHE A 174 9.94 2.90 -16.96
C PHE A 174 9.58 4.39 -16.93
N TRP A 175 9.24 4.92 -15.75
CA TRP A 175 8.80 6.31 -15.60
C TRP A 175 10.00 7.17 -15.21
N LEU A 176 10.65 7.75 -16.22
CA LEU A 176 11.91 8.49 -16.10
C LEU A 176 11.80 9.82 -16.86
N ASP A 177 11.87 10.93 -16.14
CA ASP A 177 11.76 12.28 -16.71
C ASP A 177 13.08 12.71 -17.36
N GLU A 178 13.09 12.89 -18.68
CA GLU A 178 14.28 13.33 -19.42
C GLU A 178 14.81 14.71 -18.97
N ASN A 179 13.97 15.53 -18.33
CA ASN A 179 14.35 16.84 -17.82
C ASN A 179 15.07 16.75 -16.46
N ARG A 180 14.96 15.64 -15.73
CA ARG A 180 15.66 15.41 -14.46
C ARG A 180 17.05 14.84 -14.70
N ALA A 181 18.08 15.49 -14.15
CA ALA A 181 19.44 15.01 -14.25
C ALA A 181 19.62 13.60 -13.69
N HIS A 182 18.98 13.31 -12.55
CA HIS A 182 18.94 11.99 -11.94
C HIS A 182 18.37 10.92 -12.89
N ASP A 183 17.15 11.12 -13.38
CA ASP A 183 16.46 10.16 -14.25
C ASP A 183 17.21 9.91 -15.57
N ARG A 184 17.90 10.92 -16.12
CA ARG A 184 18.79 10.72 -17.28
C ARG A 184 19.94 9.74 -16.98
N GLU A 185 20.54 9.79 -15.80
CA GLU A 185 21.59 8.85 -15.41
C GLU A 185 21.02 7.45 -15.11
N ILE A 186 19.83 7.37 -14.53
CA ILE A 186 19.12 6.09 -14.34
C ILE A 186 18.76 5.47 -15.70
N LYS A 187 18.26 6.26 -16.66
CA LYS A 187 17.92 5.81 -18.01
C LYS A 187 19.11 5.15 -18.72
N LYS A 188 20.30 5.75 -18.65
CA LYS A 188 21.53 5.15 -19.22
C LYS A 188 21.79 3.76 -18.64
N LYS A 189 21.56 3.56 -17.34
CA LYS A 189 21.74 2.27 -16.67
C LYS A 189 20.66 1.27 -17.06
N VAL A 190 19.40 1.70 -17.14
CA VAL A 190 18.29 0.87 -17.65
C VAL A 190 18.58 0.37 -19.06
N GLU A 191 18.93 1.27 -19.98
CA GLU A 191 19.28 0.92 -21.37
C GLU A 191 20.50 -0.01 -21.47
N ALA A 192 21.44 0.11 -20.54
CA ALA A 192 22.58 -0.81 -20.46
C ALA A 192 22.16 -2.20 -19.97
N TYR A 193 21.44 -2.29 -18.86
CA TYR A 193 21.11 -3.56 -18.20
C TYR A 193 19.97 -4.33 -18.86
N LEU A 194 19.09 -3.67 -19.61
CA LEU A 194 18.12 -4.38 -20.45
C LEU A 194 18.80 -5.30 -21.48
N LYS A 195 20.04 -5.00 -21.90
CA LYS A 195 20.82 -5.83 -22.83
C LYS A 195 21.36 -7.11 -22.19
N ASP A 196 21.35 -7.20 -20.86
CA ASP A 196 21.80 -8.39 -20.12
C ASP A 196 20.66 -9.41 -19.95
N HIS A 197 19.46 -9.12 -20.48
CA HIS A 197 18.27 -9.95 -20.33
C HIS A 197 17.63 -10.29 -21.68
N ASP A 198 16.89 -11.40 -21.72
CA ASP A 198 16.06 -11.77 -22.87
C ASP A 198 14.75 -10.98 -22.89
N THR A 199 14.72 -9.93 -23.72
CA THR A 199 13.56 -9.07 -23.92
C THR A 199 12.75 -9.44 -25.17
N ASP A 200 13.02 -10.57 -25.84
CA ASP A 200 12.35 -10.93 -27.08
C ASP A 200 10.85 -11.17 -26.86
N GLY A 201 10.00 -10.37 -27.52
CA GLY A 201 8.55 -10.42 -27.33
C GLY A 201 8.03 -9.71 -26.08
N LEU A 202 8.87 -8.97 -25.34
CA LEU A 202 8.39 -8.03 -24.32
C LEU A 202 8.13 -6.65 -24.92
N GLU A 203 7.07 -6.00 -24.44
CA GLU A 203 6.81 -4.59 -24.70
C GLU A 203 7.34 -3.76 -23.52
N ILE A 204 8.48 -3.08 -23.71
CA ILE A 204 9.13 -2.26 -22.68
C ILE A 204 9.31 -0.84 -23.19
N HIS A 205 8.81 0.14 -22.43
CA HIS A 205 8.89 1.57 -22.76
C HIS A 205 9.68 2.35 -21.70
N ILE A 206 10.19 3.51 -22.09
CA ILE A 206 10.73 4.53 -21.16
C ILE A 206 10.04 5.85 -21.49
N MET A 207 9.28 6.40 -20.54
CA MET A 207 8.42 7.58 -20.74
C MET A 207 8.57 8.58 -19.59
N ASN A 208 8.34 9.86 -19.87
CA ASN A 208 8.22 10.86 -18.80
C ASN A 208 7.01 10.50 -17.91
N PRO A 209 7.02 10.79 -16.60
CA PRO A 209 5.98 10.34 -15.68
C PRO A 209 4.54 10.74 -16.06
N SER A 210 4.32 11.95 -16.58
CA SER A 210 2.99 12.37 -17.03
C SER A 210 2.53 11.61 -18.28
N ASP A 211 3.41 11.40 -19.26
CA ASP A 211 3.10 10.65 -20.48
C ASP A 211 2.83 9.17 -20.15
N ALA A 212 3.62 8.61 -19.22
CA ALA A 212 3.44 7.26 -18.72
C ALA A 212 2.10 7.08 -18.01
N MET A 213 1.67 8.08 -17.23
CA MET A 213 0.35 8.11 -16.59
C MET A 213 -0.77 8.14 -17.64
N GLU A 214 -0.66 8.98 -18.69
CA GLU A 214 -1.65 9.03 -19.76
C GLU A 214 -1.76 7.69 -20.51
N PHE A 215 -0.63 7.12 -20.94
CA PHE A 215 -0.57 5.81 -21.58
C PHE A 215 -1.22 4.73 -20.72
N THR A 216 -0.88 4.72 -19.43
CA THR A 216 -1.42 3.76 -18.46
C THR A 216 -2.93 3.93 -18.30
N LEU A 217 -3.44 5.17 -18.17
CA LEU A 217 -4.87 5.44 -18.02
C LEU A 217 -5.68 5.18 -19.30
N GLU A 218 -5.07 5.28 -20.48
CA GLU A 218 -5.71 4.87 -21.73
C GLU A 218 -5.90 3.36 -21.82
N ARG A 219 -4.91 2.59 -21.37
CA ARG A 219 -4.94 1.12 -21.33
C ARG A 219 -5.89 0.61 -20.25
N ILE A 220 -5.78 1.15 -19.03
CA ILE A 220 -6.61 0.70 -17.90
C ILE A 220 -8.10 0.85 -18.20
N ARG A 221 -8.51 1.89 -18.94
CA ARG A 221 -9.92 2.10 -19.35
C ARG A 221 -10.42 1.08 -20.38
N LYS A 222 -9.52 0.43 -21.11
CA LYS A 222 -9.82 -0.64 -22.07
C LYS A 222 -9.81 -2.03 -21.44
N GLY A 223 -9.58 -2.14 -20.13
CA GLY A 223 -9.39 -3.42 -19.46
C GLY A 223 -8.00 -4.01 -19.68
N GLU A 224 -7.01 -3.19 -20.07
CA GLU A 224 -5.65 -3.62 -20.35
C GLU A 224 -4.70 -3.23 -19.21
N ASP A 225 -3.76 -4.13 -18.89
CA ASP A 225 -2.84 -3.96 -17.76
C ASP A 225 -1.54 -3.26 -18.18
N THR A 226 -0.89 -2.55 -17.26
CA THR A 226 0.42 -1.91 -17.50
C THR A 226 1.28 -1.97 -16.25
N ILE A 227 2.49 -2.53 -16.33
CA ILE A 227 3.44 -2.50 -15.22
C ILE A 227 4.11 -1.13 -15.17
N SER A 228 3.95 -0.42 -14.05
CA SER A 228 4.73 0.79 -13.77
C SER A 228 6.08 0.42 -13.14
N VAL A 229 7.17 0.87 -13.74
CA VAL A 229 8.54 0.60 -13.27
C VAL A 229 9.17 1.92 -12.86
N THR A 230 9.27 2.16 -11.55
CA THR A 230 9.48 3.52 -11.03
C THR A 230 10.57 3.63 -9.97
N GLY A 231 11.03 4.86 -9.75
CA GLY A 231 11.82 5.22 -8.57
C GLY A 231 11.03 5.08 -7.26
N ASN A 232 11.69 5.32 -6.14
CA ASN A 232 11.22 5.04 -4.79
C ASN A 232 9.98 5.87 -4.40
N VAL A 233 9.97 7.16 -4.70
CA VAL A 233 8.81 8.03 -4.39
C VAL A 233 7.59 7.65 -5.23
N LEU A 234 7.78 7.42 -6.54
CA LEU A 234 6.68 7.02 -7.42
C LEU A 234 6.16 5.61 -7.10
N ARG A 235 7.02 4.70 -6.60
CA ARG A 235 6.55 3.42 -6.06
C ARG A 235 5.49 3.68 -5.01
N ASP A 236 5.81 4.50 -4.01
CA ASP A 236 4.90 4.84 -2.92
C ASP A 236 3.57 5.41 -3.44
N TYR A 237 3.65 6.42 -4.32
CA TYR A 237 2.47 7.14 -4.81
C TYR A 237 1.57 6.25 -5.66
N LEU A 238 2.15 5.44 -6.55
CA LEU A 238 1.37 4.61 -7.48
C LEU A 238 0.78 3.38 -6.79
N THR A 239 1.44 2.83 -5.77
CA THR A 239 0.90 1.72 -4.96
C THR A 239 -0.23 2.14 -4.02
N ASP A 240 -0.46 3.44 -3.81
CA ASP A 240 -1.71 3.95 -3.24
C ASP A 240 -2.73 4.30 -4.34
N LEU A 241 -2.30 5.06 -5.35
CA LEU A 241 -3.21 5.63 -6.36
C LEU A 241 -4.01 4.55 -7.09
N PHE A 242 -3.34 3.59 -7.74
CA PHE A 242 -4.04 2.62 -8.57
C PHE A 242 -4.87 1.62 -7.75
N PRO A 243 -4.36 1.05 -6.63
CA PRO A 243 -5.18 0.20 -5.77
C PRO A 243 -6.40 0.89 -5.18
N ILE A 244 -6.31 2.18 -4.83
CA ILE A 244 -7.48 2.94 -4.36
C ILE A 244 -8.51 3.15 -5.49
N LEU A 245 -8.07 3.31 -6.74
CA LEU A 245 -8.96 3.44 -7.89
C LEU A 245 -9.58 2.10 -8.31
N GLU A 246 -8.81 1.02 -8.27
CA GLU A 246 -9.19 -0.35 -8.66
C GLU A 246 -10.04 -1.03 -7.59
N LEU A 247 -9.54 -1.07 -6.35
CA LEU A 247 -10.07 -1.89 -5.26
C LEU A 247 -10.77 -1.05 -4.17
N GLY A 248 -10.66 0.27 -4.27
CA GLY A 248 -11.18 1.18 -3.27
C GLY A 248 -10.37 1.24 -1.97
N THR A 249 -9.19 0.60 -1.93
CA THR A 249 -8.27 0.58 -0.80
C THR A 249 -6.90 0.09 -1.26
N SER A 250 -5.82 0.59 -0.68
CA SER A 250 -4.45 0.09 -0.87
C SER A 250 -4.04 -1.00 0.13
N ALA A 251 -4.93 -1.36 1.06
CA ALA A 251 -4.68 -2.42 2.04
C ALA A 251 -4.83 -3.84 1.45
N LYS A 252 -5.35 -3.98 0.23
CA LYS A 252 -5.65 -5.27 -0.43
C LYS A 252 -4.66 -5.54 -1.56
N MET A 253 -3.37 -5.50 -1.23
CA MET A 253 -2.30 -5.59 -2.22
C MET A 253 -1.28 -6.66 -1.82
N LEU A 254 -0.71 -7.31 -2.82
CA LEU A 254 0.45 -8.16 -2.67
C LEU A 254 1.71 -7.30 -2.82
N SER A 255 2.45 -7.09 -1.73
CA SER A 255 3.70 -6.34 -1.73
C SER A 255 4.86 -7.29 -1.43
N ILE A 256 5.57 -7.71 -2.48
CA ILE A 256 6.70 -8.63 -2.39
C ILE A 256 7.99 -7.86 -2.59
N VAL A 257 8.93 -8.06 -1.68
CA VAL A 257 10.28 -7.53 -1.72
C VAL A 257 11.26 -8.71 -1.86
N PRO A 258 11.69 -9.04 -3.08
CA PRO A 258 12.78 -9.99 -3.30
C PRO A 258 14.05 -9.41 -2.66
N LEU A 259 14.54 -10.05 -1.59
CA LEU A 259 15.74 -9.58 -0.93
C LEU A 259 16.95 -9.90 -1.80
N MET A 260 17.88 -8.95 -1.91
CA MET A 260 19.09 -9.10 -2.74
C MET A 260 19.93 -10.35 -2.40
N ASN A 261 19.80 -10.88 -1.18
CA ASN A 261 20.50 -12.08 -0.71
C ASN A 261 19.69 -13.39 -0.90
N GLY A 262 18.60 -13.36 -1.69
CA GLY A 262 17.83 -14.55 -2.08
C GLY A 262 16.64 -14.91 -1.19
N GLY A 263 16.40 -14.17 -0.10
CA GLY A 263 15.17 -14.32 0.69
C GLY A 263 13.99 -13.51 0.14
N GLY A 264 12.83 -13.64 0.77
CA GLY A 264 11.63 -12.86 0.48
C GLY A 264 11.14 -12.10 1.71
N LEU A 265 10.72 -10.85 1.52
CA LEU A 265 9.95 -10.08 2.48
C LEU A 265 8.56 -9.80 1.86
N PHE A 266 7.50 -10.06 2.64
CA PHE A 266 6.11 -9.99 2.18
C PHE A 266 5.37 -8.99 3.06
N GLU A 267 5.16 -7.79 2.56
CA GLU A 267 4.40 -6.76 3.25
C GLU A 267 2.91 -6.98 3.01
N THR A 268 2.11 -6.88 4.07
CA THR A 268 0.69 -7.22 4.06
C THR A 268 -0.20 -6.11 3.50
N GLY A 269 0.39 -5.00 3.04
CA GLY A 269 -0.31 -3.83 2.52
C GLY A 269 0.58 -2.60 2.53
N ALA A 270 0.18 -1.57 1.79
CA ALA A 270 0.94 -0.31 1.67
C ALA A 270 0.48 0.80 2.62
N GLY A 271 -0.66 0.61 3.31
CA GLY A 271 -1.25 1.62 4.18
C GLY A 271 -0.67 1.68 5.61
N GLY A 272 -1.13 2.66 6.39
CA GLY A 272 -0.78 2.80 7.82
C GLY A 272 -1.59 1.89 8.77
N SER A 273 -1.29 1.96 10.07
CA SER A 273 -1.89 1.10 11.12
C SER A 273 -3.31 1.51 11.60
N ALA A 274 -3.98 2.40 10.86
CA ALA A 274 -5.38 2.79 11.06
C ALA A 274 -5.81 3.10 12.52
N PRO A 275 -5.36 4.22 13.14
CA PRO A 275 -5.64 4.55 14.54
C PRO A 275 -7.15 4.63 14.88
N LYS A 276 -7.98 5.06 13.91
CA LYS A 276 -9.46 5.10 14.05
C LYS A 276 -10.12 3.72 14.16
N HIS A 277 -9.42 2.64 13.80
CA HIS A 277 -9.90 1.27 14.00
C HIS A 277 -9.75 0.87 15.47
N ILE A 278 -8.64 1.27 16.09
CA ILE A 278 -8.38 1.03 17.51
C ILE A 278 -9.32 1.86 18.40
N GLU A 279 -9.60 3.11 18.03
CA GLU A 279 -10.63 3.92 18.72
C GLU A 279 -11.98 3.18 18.77
N GLN A 280 -12.46 2.68 17.63
CA GLN A 280 -13.71 1.91 17.59
C GLN A 280 -13.61 0.61 18.40
N PHE A 281 -12.49 -0.09 18.35
CA PHE A 281 -12.32 -1.32 19.12
C PHE A 281 -12.38 -1.06 20.62
N ILE A 282 -11.75 0.00 21.12
CA ILE A 282 -11.76 0.37 22.53
C ILE A 282 -13.16 0.84 22.96
N GLU A 283 -13.86 1.61 22.13
CA GLU A 283 -15.18 2.17 22.49
C GLU A 283 -16.32 1.16 22.35
N GLU A 284 -16.30 0.36 21.28
CA GLU A 284 -17.43 -0.47 20.85
C GLU A 284 -17.10 -1.95 20.76
N GLY A 285 -15.84 -2.36 20.95
CA GLY A 285 -15.42 -3.76 20.80
C GLY A 285 -15.58 -4.28 19.39
N TYR A 286 -15.48 -3.43 18.38
CA TYR A 286 -15.61 -3.78 16.96
C TYR A 286 -14.34 -3.40 16.19
N LEU A 287 -13.68 -4.38 15.55
CA LEU A 287 -12.48 -4.13 14.77
C LEU A 287 -12.77 -4.27 13.26
N ARG A 288 -12.81 -3.16 12.54
CA ARG A 288 -13.06 -3.12 11.09
C ARG A 288 -11.80 -3.22 10.21
N TRP A 289 -10.68 -3.65 10.79
CA TRP A 289 -9.44 -3.89 10.03
C TRP A 289 -9.62 -5.11 9.12
N ASP A 290 -9.27 -4.95 7.85
CA ASP A 290 -9.38 -6.01 6.84
C ASP A 290 -8.02 -6.69 6.67
N SER A 291 -7.94 -7.97 7.04
CA SER A 291 -6.70 -8.76 7.02
C SER A 291 -6.45 -9.45 5.67
N LEU A 292 -7.18 -9.14 4.60
CA LEU A 292 -7.00 -9.78 3.30
C LEU A 292 -5.53 -9.73 2.82
N GLY A 293 -4.85 -8.60 3.00
CA GLY A 293 -3.44 -8.49 2.61
C GLY A 293 -2.49 -9.36 3.44
N GLU A 294 -2.85 -9.70 4.69
CA GLU A 294 -2.12 -10.69 5.50
C GLU A 294 -2.27 -12.10 4.92
N PHE A 295 -3.47 -12.43 4.42
CA PHE A 295 -3.75 -13.74 3.82
C PHE A 295 -2.98 -13.91 2.51
N LEU A 296 -2.99 -12.88 1.65
CA LEU A 296 -2.25 -12.86 0.39
C LEU A 296 -0.74 -12.93 0.61
N ALA A 297 -0.21 -12.17 1.58
CA ALA A 297 1.21 -12.20 1.92
C ALA A 297 1.64 -13.57 2.47
N LEU A 298 0.79 -14.22 3.27
CA LEU A 298 1.06 -15.56 3.79
C LEU A 298 1.09 -16.61 2.66
N GLY A 299 0.18 -16.54 1.70
CA GLY A 299 0.18 -17.40 0.50
C GLY A 299 1.50 -17.26 -0.27
N ALA A 300 1.87 -16.04 -0.64
CA ALA A 300 3.13 -15.75 -1.32
C ALA A 300 4.38 -16.19 -0.54
N SER A 301 4.35 -16.07 0.79
CA SER A 301 5.43 -16.52 1.68
C SER A 301 5.59 -18.05 1.65
N LEU A 302 4.47 -18.79 1.67
CA LEU A 302 4.46 -20.25 1.59
C LEU A 302 4.94 -20.75 0.21
N GLU A 303 4.52 -20.08 -0.87
CA GLU A 303 5.03 -20.36 -2.22
C GLU A 303 6.54 -20.12 -2.33
N HIS A 304 7.03 -19.00 -1.78
CA HIS A 304 8.46 -18.72 -1.77
C HIS A 304 9.24 -19.78 -0.99
N LEU A 305 8.72 -20.24 0.15
CA LEU A 305 9.32 -21.33 0.91
C LEU A 305 9.37 -22.63 0.10
N SER A 306 8.28 -22.96 -0.60
CA SER A 306 8.21 -24.10 -1.52
C SER A 306 9.30 -24.01 -2.61
N GLN A 307 9.35 -22.89 -3.33
CA GLN A 307 10.23 -22.69 -4.48
C GLN A 307 11.72 -22.60 -4.12
N THR A 308 12.05 -22.03 -2.96
CA THR A 308 13.44 -21.80 -2.57
C THR A 308 14.04 -22.88 -1.67
N GLN A 309 13.20 -23.66 -0.98
CA GLN A 309 13.63 -24.70 -0.04
C GLN A 309 13.13 -26.11 -0.41
N ASP A 310 12.51 -26.28 -1.58
CA ASP A 310 11.96 -27.56 -2.05
C ASP A 310 10.96 -28.18 -1.05
N ASN A 311 10.07 -27.33 -0.51
CA ASN A 311 9.07 -27.72 0.49
C ASN A 311 7.70 -27.93 -0.14
N ALA A 312 7.44 -29.15 -0.63
CA ALA A 312 6.18 -29.50 -1.28
C ALA A 312 4.94 -29.28 -0.39
N LYS A 313 5.03 -29.50 0.93
CA LYS A 313 3.92 -29.23 1.86
C LYS A 313 3.58 -27.75 1.95
N ALA A 314 4.57 -26.86 1.81
CA ALA A 314 4.33 -25.43 1.76
C ALA A 314 3.54 -25.03 0.51
N GLN A 315 3.76 -25.69 -0.64
CA GLN A 315 2.94 -25.49 -1.83
C GLN A 315 1.48 -25.86 -1.58
N VAL A 316 1.23 -27.03 -0.97
CA VAL A 316 -0.14 -27.46 -0.65
C VAL A 316 -0.85 -26.49 0.30
N LEU A 317 -0.11 -25.94 1.28
CA LEU A 317 -0.64 -24.91 2.18
C LEU A 317 -0.98 -23.61 1.43
N ALA A 318 -0.12 -23.17 0.51
CA ALA A 318 -0.35 -21.99 -0.33
C ALA A 318 -1.58 -22.18 -1.24
N ASP A 319 -1.62 -23.26 -2.01
CA ASP A 319 -2.72 -23.56 -2.94
C ASP A 319 -4.07 -23.67 -2.22
N ALA A 320 -4.08 -24.23 -1.00
CA ALA A 320 -5.27 -24.32 -0.18
C ALA A 320 -5.67 -22.95 0.41
N LEU A 321 -4.71 -22.07 0.72
CA LEU A 321 -4.96 -20.72 1.22
C LEU A 321 -5.51 -19.82 0.12
N ASP A 322 -5.05 -19.98 -1.12
CA ASP A 322 -5.59 -19.27 -2.28
C ASP A 322 -7.07 -19.61 -2.50
N LYS A 323 -7.41 -20.91 -2.51
CA LYS A 323 -8.81 -21.37 -2.58
C LYS A 323 -9.66 -20.86 -1.42
N ALA A 324 -9.09 -20.81 -0.22
CA ALA A 324 -9.77 -20.28 0.95
C ALA A 324 -10.04 -18.78 0.82
N THR A 325 -9.08 -18.03 0.27
CA THR A 325 -9.18 -16.58 0.04
C THR A 325 -10.17 -16.26 -1.06
N GLU A 326 -10.21 -17.05 -2.14
CA GLU A 326 -11.22 -16.95 -3.20
C GLU A 326 -12.63 -17.13 -2.62
N LYS A 327 -12.88 -18.25 -1.93
CA LYS A 327 -14.17 -18.52 -1.27
C LYS A 327 -14.53 -17.46 -0.22
N PHE A 328 -13.54 -16.94 0.51
CA PHE A 328 -13.71 -15.85 1.47
C PHE A 328 -14.25 -14.57 0.82
N LEU A 329 -13.75 -14.25 -0.38
CA LEU A 329 -14.20 -13.09 -1.16
C LEU A 329 -15.57 -13.34 -1.80
N GLU A 330 -15.81 -14.53 -2.37
CA GLU A 330 -17.09 -14.91 -2.98
C GLU A 330 -18.25 -14.87 -1.97
N GLU A 331 -18.01 -15.31 -0.74
CA GLU A 331 -19.00 -15.37 0.34
C GLU A 331 -19.08 -14.06 1.16
N ASP A 332 -18.40 -13.00 0.71
CA ASP A 332 -18.34 -11.66 1.32
C ASP A 332 -18.05 -11.70 2.84
N LYS A 333 -17.01 -12.46 3.23
CA LYS A 333 -16.64 -12.67 4.65
C LYS A 333 -15.61 -11.67 5.17
N SER A 334 -15.37 -10.58 4.43
CA SER A 334 -14.61 -9.43 4.92
C SER A 334 -15.30 -8.78 6.14
N PRO A 335 -14.56 -8.06 7.00
CA PRO A 335 -15.17 -7.31 8.10
C PRO A 335 -16.25 -6.37 7.56
N ALA A 336 -17.44 -6.47 8.13
CA ALA A 336 -18.47 -5.47 7.91
C ALA A 336 -18.01 -4.12 8.48
N ARG A 337 -18.77 -3.07 8.21
CA ARG A 337 -18.51 -1.72 8.73
C ARG A 337 -19.54 -1.28 9.78
N LYS A 338 -20.16 -2.25 10.47
CA LYS A 338 -21.20 -2.00 11.46
C LYS A 338 -21.24 -3.08 12.54
N ILE A 339 -21.48 -2.64 13.78
CA ILE A 339 -21.75 -3.52 14.92
C ILE A 339 -22.89 -4.50 14.58
N GLY A 340 -22.76 -5.73 15.08
CA GLY A 340 -23.70 -6.83 14.86
C GLY A 340 -23.40 -7.63 13.59
N GLY A 341 -22.52 -7.13 12.71
CA GLY A 341 -21.95 -7.90 11.61
C GLY A 341 -20.64 -8.59 11.98
N ILE A 342 -20.09 -9.36 11.05
CA ILE A 342 -18.73 -9.91 11.14
C ILE A 342 -17.74 -8.75 11.28
N ASP A 343 -16.78 -8.87 12.19
CA ASP A 343 -15.63 -7.96 12.27
C ASP A 343 -14.34 -8.73 11.91
N ASN A 344 -13.17 -8.15 12.15
CA ASN A 344 -11.87 -8.79 11.87
C ASN A 344 -11.76 -10.21 12.45
N ARG A 345 -12.20 -10.44 13.69
CA ARG A 345 -12.11 -11.75 14.35
C ARG A 345 -12.99 -12.79 13.65
N GLY A 346 -14.20 -12.39 13.25
CA GLY A 346 -15.07 -13.25 12.46
C GLY A 346 -14.50 -13.56 11.08
N SER A 347 -13.85 -12.59 10.42
CA SER A 347 -13.21 -12.83 9.12
C SER A 347 -12.09 -13.89 9.21
N HIS A 348 -11.29 -13.88 10.29
CA HIS A 348 -10.25 -14.88 10.54
C HIS A 348 -10.83 -16.28 10.76
N PHE A 349 -11.98 -16.39 11.45
CA PHE A 349 -12.69 -17.66 11.61
C PHE A 349 -13.10 -18.24 10.24
N TYR A 350 -13.72 -17.44 9.38
CA TYR A 350 -14.15 -17.92 8.06
C TYR A 350 -12.97 -18.34 7.18
N LEU A 351 -11.87 -17.58 7.18
CA LEU A 351 -10.66 -17.99 6.48
C LEU A 351 -10.14 -19.33 7.00
N ALA A 352 -10.02 -19.49 8.33
CA ALA A 352 -9.55 -20.75 8.93
C ALA A 352 -10.46 -21.93 8.56
N MET A 353 -11.79 -21.73 8.53
CA MET A 353 -12.75 -22.75 8.12
C MET A 353 -12.57 -23.15 6.65
N TYR A 354 -12.45 -22.17 5.75
CA TYR A 354 -12.27 -22.44 4.31
C TYR A 354 -10.89 -23.03 4.00
N TRP A 355 -9.86 -22.64 4.74
CA TRP A 355 -8.52 -23.19 4.57
C TRP A 355 -8.44 -24.64 5.06
N ALA A 356 -9.03 -24.96 6.21
CA ALA A 356 -9.14 -26.33 6.69
C ALA A 356 -9.96 -27.20 5.72
N GLU A 357 -11.05 -26.67 5.16
CA GLU A 357 -11.85 -27.35 4.13
C GLU A 357 -11.03 -27.64 2.87
N ALA A 358 -10.28 -26.66 2.36
CA ALA A 358 -9.43 -26.84 1.19
C ALA A 358 -8.30 -27.86 1.44
N LEU A 359 -7.68 -27.83 2.63
CA LEU A 359 -6.65 -28.79 3.03
C LEU A 359 -7.19 -30.21 3.21
N ALA A 360 -8.40 -30.37 3.74
CA ALA A 360 -9.05 -31.67 3.88
C ALA A 360 -9.46 -32.29 2.53
N ASN A 361 -9.71 -31.46 1.51
CA ASN A 361 -10.24 -31.89 0.21
C ASN A 361 -9.19 -32.03 -0.90
N GLN A 362 -7.98 -31.52 -0.71
CA GLN A 362 -6.90 -31.68 -1.70
C GLN A 362 -6.36 -33.13 -1.75
N THR A 363 -5.71 -33.48 -2.85
CA THR A 363 -5.22 -34.85 -3.15
C THR A 363 -3.71 -34.95 -3.33
N GLU A 364 -2.98 -33.85 -3.17
CA GLU A 364 -1.53 -33.78 -3.37
C GLU A 364 -0.74 -34.30 -2.15
N ASP A 365 -1.27 -34.13 -0.93
CA ASP A 365 -0.67 -34.63 0.31
C ASP A 365 -1.73 -35.27 1.23
N SER A 366 -1.72 -36.60 1.34
CA SER A 366 -2.71 -37.34 2.14
C SER A 366 -2.56 -37.10 3.65
N GLU A 367 -1.36 -36.80 4.14
CA GLU A 367 -1.12 -36.55 5.57
C GLU A 367 -1.75 -35.24 6.00
N LEU A 368 -1.62 -34.18 5.18
CA LEU A 368 -2.29 -32.91 5.40
C LEU A 368 -3.82 -33.07 5.29
N ALA A 369 -4.31 -33.82 4.30
CA ALA A 369 -5.74 -34.09 4.16
C ALA A 369 -6.32 -34.77 5.41
N ASP A 370 -5.69 -35.86 5.87
CA ASP A 370 -6.13 -36.61 7.04
C ASP A 370 -6.06 -35.77 8.33
N ARG A 371 -5.03 -34.94 8.48
CA ARG A 371 -4.86 -34.05 9.64
C ARG A 371 -5.94 -32.97 9.71
N PHE A 372 -6.28 -32.35 8.58
CA PHE A 372 -7.21 -31.22 8.54
C PHE A 372 -8.68 -31.63 8.41
N LYS A 373 -8.98 -32.87 8.03
CA LYS A 373 -10.35 -33.39 7.99
C LYS A 373 -11.15 -33.22 9.29
N PRO A 374 -10.66 -33.66 10.47
CA PRO A 374 -11.39 -33.44 11.73
C PRO A 374 -11.47 -31.95 12.10
N VAL A 375 -10.50 -31.12 11.69
CA VAL A 375 -10.51 -29.68 11.93
C VAL A 375 -11.61 -29.00 11.12
N ALA A 376 -11.72 -29.32 9.83
CA ALA A 376 -12.74 -28.80 8.93
C ALA A 376 -14.16 -29.18 9.41
N GLU A 377 -14.35 -30.44 9.82
CA GLU A 377 -15.63 -30.91 10.38
C GLU A 377 -15.99 -30.19 11.69
N ALA A 378 -15.01 -29.97 12.57
CA ALA A 378 -15.22 -29.26 13.84
C ALA A 378 -15.58 -27.78 13.62
N LEU A 379 -14.83 -27.06 12.77
CA LEU A 379 -15.12 -25.65 12.45
C LEU A 379 -16.50 -25.51 11.80
N LYS A 380 -16.84 -26.38 10.85
CA LYS A 380 -18.12 -26.32 10.13
C LYS A 380 -19.31 -26.64 11.05
N SER A 381 -19.21 -27.65 11.89
CA SER A 381 -20.29 -28.04 12.81
C SER A 381 -20.53 -27.03 13.94
N GLN A 382 -19.53 -26.19 14.26
CA GLN A 382 -19.61 -25.17 15.30
C GLN A 382 -19.81 -23.74 14.76
N GLU A 383 -20.03 -23.58 13.45
CA GLU A 383 -20.07 -22.27 12.77
C GLU A 383 -21.05 -21.28 13.43
N GLU A 384 -22.29 -21.69 13.69
CA GLU A 384 -23.30 -20.82 14.31
C GLU A 384 -22.88 -20.39 15.73
N LYS A 385 -22.32 -21.32 16.50
CA LYS A 385 -21.89 -21.07 17.88
C LYS A 385 -20.70 -20.12 17.94
N ILE A 386 -19.69 -20.33 17.09
CA ILE A 386 -18.52 -19.47 16.99
C ILE A 386 -18.94 -18.06 16.58
N ASN A 387 -19.81 -17.92 15.57
CA ASN A 387 -20.33 -16.62 15.16
C ASN A 387 -21.09 -15.91 16.31
N ALA A 388 -21.92 -16.64 17.07
CA ALA A 388 -22.62 -16.07 18.21
C ALA A 388 -21.67 -15.58 19.32
N GLU A 389 -20.61 -16.33 19.61
CA GLU A 389 -19.57 -15.94 20.58
C GLU A 389 -18.80 -14.69 20.11
N LEU A 390 -18.39 -14.64 18.84
CA LEU A 390 -17.65 -13.51 18.27
C LEU A 390 -18.48 -12.24 18.15
N ILE A 391 -19.72 -12.34 17.64
CA ILE A 391 -20.63 -11.19 17.52
C ILE A 391 -21.07 -10.70 18.92
N GLY A 392 -21.28 -11.62 19.87
CA GLY A 392 -21.64 -11.30 21.25
C GLY A 392 -20.57 -10.51 22.04
N ALA A 393 -19.32 -10.50 21.56
CA ALA A 393 -18.22 -9.72 22.14
C ALA A 393 -18.23 -8.23 21.71
N GLN A 394 -19.07 -7.85 20.74
CA GLN A 394 -19.20 -6.48 20.24
C GLN A 394 -20.16 -5.63 21.09
N GLY A 395 -20.20 -4.33 20.83
CA GLY A 395 -21.12 -3.36 21.45
C GLY A 395 -20.76 -2.97 22.88
N LYS A 396 -19.56 -3.30 23.34
CA LYS A 396 -19.06 -2.99 24.69
C LYS A 396 -17.63 -2.49 24.61
N PRO A 397 -17.24 -1.52 25.46
CA PRO A 397 -15.86 -1.07 25.54
C PRO A 397 -14.90 -2.22 25.85
N GLN A 398 -13.73 -2.19 25.21
CA GLN A 398 -12.65 -3.16 25.42
C GLN A 398 -11.50 -2.50 26.18
N ASP A 399 -11.13 -3.06 27.33
CA ASP A 399 -9.93 -2.64 28.06
C ASP A 399 -8.75 -3.51 27.63
N ILE A 400 -7.88 -2.94 26.79
CA ILE A 400 -6.62 -3.56 26.36
C ILE A 400 -5.40 -3.10 27.17
N GLY A 401 -5.58 -2.31 28.23
CA GLY A 401 -4.49 -1.93 29.15
C GLY A 401 -3.43 -0.98 28.59
N GLY A 402 -3.65 -0.33 27.44
CA GLY A 402 -2.73 0.63 26.84
C GLY A 402 -3.07 0.94 25.38
N TYR A 403 -2.29 1.78 24.72
CA TYR A 403 -2.46 2.10 23.28
C TYR A 403 -1.22 1.70 22.48
N TYR A 404 -0.09 2.37 22.68
CA TYR A 404 1.18 2.03 22.02
C TYR A 404 1.83 0.76 22.59
N GLN A 405 1.53 0.44 23.85
CA GLN A 405 2.00 -0.75 24.55
C GLN A 405 0.84 -1.32 25.38
N PRO A 406 -0.13 -2.01 24.74
CA PRO A 406 -1.25 -2.61 25.45
C PRO A 406 -0.79 -3.81 26.30
N ASP A 407 -1.60 -4.18 27.28
CA ASP A 407 -1.38 -5.39 28.07
C ASP A 407 -1.65 -6.64 27.21
N ALA A 408 -0.68 -7.54 27.17
CA ALA A 408 -0.70 -8.70 26.28
C ALA A 408 -1.84 -9.69 26.62
N GLU A 409 -2.10 -9.91 27.92
CA GLU A 409 -3.13 -10.85 28.36
C GLU A 409 -4.53 -10.29 28.09
N LYS A 410 -4.75 -9.01 28.41
CA LYS A 410 -6.01 -8.31 28.11
C LYS A 410 -6.29 -8.27 26.61
N THR A 411 -5.27 -7.96 25.80
CA THR A 411 -5.40 -7.93 24.34
C THR A 411 -5.73 -9.32 23.78
N ALA A 412 -5.04 -10.37 24.25
CA ALA A 412 -5.32 -11.74 23.83
C ALA A 412 -6.75 -12.16 24.18
N HIS A 413 -7.24 -11.82 25.37
CA HIS A 413 -8.61 -12.11 25.78
C HIS A 413 -9.64 -11.38 24.91
N ALA A 414 -9.43 -10.08 24.64
CA ALA A 414 -10.32 -9.28 23.80
C ALA A 414 -10.32 -9.74 22.32
N MET A 415 -9.18 -10.23 21.82
CA MET A 415 -9.04 -10.68 20.42
C MET A 415 -9.45 -12.14 20.20
N ARG A 416 -9.47 -12.98 21.23
CA ARG A 416 -9.84 -14.41 21.14
C ARG A 416 -11.04 -14.77 22.05
N PRO A 417 -12.20 -14.10 21.93
CA PRO A 417 -13.32 -14.28 22.88
C PRO A 417 -14.10 -15.60 22.67
N SER A 418 -13.94 -16.28 21.53
CA SER A 418 -14.62 -17.56 21.27
C SER A 418 -13.82 -18.73 21.84
N GLU A 419 -14.23 -19.23 23.01
CA GLU A 419 -13.67 -20.46 23.57
C GLU A 419 -13.86 -21.67 22.65
N THR A 420 -14.96 -21.70 21.89
CA THR A 420 -15.24 -22.79 20.96
C THR A 420 -14.22 -22.80 19.83
N LEU A 421 -13.94 -21.64 19.22
CA LEU A 421 -12.90 -21.52 18.19
C LEU A 421 -11.52 -21.85 18.75
N ASN A 422 -11.17 -21.30 19.92
CA ASN A 422 -9.86 -21.53 20.54
C ASN A 422 -9.60 -23.02 20.76
N LYS A 423 -10.58 -23.78 21.27
CA LYS A 423 -10.44 -25.23 21.48
C LYS A 423 -10.15 -26.01 20.19
N VAL A 424 -10.71 -25.59 19.06
CA VAL A 424 -10.44 -26.24 17.76
C VAL A 424 -9.03 -25.91 17.28
N ILE A 425 -8.64 -24.63 17.33
CA ILE A 425 -7.31 -24.19 16.88
C ILE A 425 -6.19 -24.79 17.76
N ASP A 426 -6.38 -24.83 19.08
CA ASP A 426 -5.38 -25.38 20.03
C ASP A 426 -5.23 -26.91 19.90
N SER A 427 -6.09 -27.58 19.13
CA SER A 427 -6.04 -29.05 18.91
C SER A 427 -5.25 -29.49 17.67
N ILE A 428 -4.84 -28.54 16.82
CA ILE A 428 -4.07 -28.77 15.59
C ILE A 428 -2.61 -29.04 15.94
#